data_AF-A0A9D6YH67-F1
#
_entry.id   AF-A0A9D6YH67-F1
#
_cell.length_a   1.000
_cell.length_b   1.000
_cell.length_c   1.000
_cell.angle_alpha   90.00
_cell.angle_beta   90.00
_cell.angle_gamma   90.00
#
_symmetry.space_group_name_H-M   'P 1'
#
loop_
_entity.id
_entity.type
_entity.pdbx_description
1 polymer ?
#
loop_
_entity_poly.entity_id
_entity_poly.type
_entity_poly.pdbx_seq_one_letter_code
_entity_poly.pdbx_strand_id
1 'polypeptide(L)'
;MLLKCPKCAVKNYLDPYPFWNYTGKTKCAGCDTVYAIESDGGHLVGEARPVPGKPTDPDVLLPGFADTPDFQPVVGEGKTRPAPRARADVYGKPKPITRNVRGRLVSGRPLKAEELIGSRARFIVEGKES
;
A
#
# COMPACT_ATOMS: atom_id res chain seq x y z
N MET A 1 -12.12 5.01 -3.37
CA MET A 1 -13.21 4.15 -3.88
C MET A 1 -13.31 2.87 -3.07
N LEU A 2 -14.53 2.36 -2.87
CA LEU A 2 -14.81 1.14 -2.09
C LEU A 2 -15.92 0.32 -2.75
N LEU A 3 -15.62 -0.93 -3.09
CA LEU A 3 -16.61 -1.95 -3.46
C LEU A 3 -16.84 -2.87 -2.26
N LYS A 4 -17.95 -2.69 -1.54
CA LYS A 4 -18.42 -3.68 -0.56
C LYS A 4 -19.07 -4.84 -1.31
N CYS A 5 -18.50 -6.03 -1.23
CA CYS A 5 -19.02 -7.19 -1.96
C CYS A 5 -20.40 -7.63 -1.42
N PRO A 6 -21.46 -7.66 -2.24
CA PRO A 6 -22.79 -8.09 -1.77
C PRO A 6 -22.87 -9.57 -1.39
N LYS A 7 -21.93 -10.42 -1.85
CA LYS A 7 -21.92 -11.86 -1.58
C LYS A 7 -21.24 -12.25 -0.26
N CYS A 8 -20.19 -11.53 0.15
CA CYS A 8 -19.38 -11.89 1.33
C CYS A 8 -19.02 -10.71 2.24
N ALA A 9 -19.61 -9.54 2.02
CA ALA A 9 -19.41 -8.29 2.78
C ALA A 9 -17.97 -7.73 2.85
N VAL A 10 -16.97 -8.41 2.28
CA VAL A 10 -15.57 -7.95 2.15
C VAL A 10 -15.51 -6.58 1.46
N LYS A 11 -14.76 -5.67 2.07
CA LYS A 11 -14.50 -4.30 1.63
C LYS A 11 -13.33 -4.34 0.65
N ASN A 12 -13.55 -4.05 -0.62
CA ASN A 12 -12.50 -4.05 -1.66
C ASN A 12 -12.16 -2.60 -1.99
N TYR A 13 -10.96 -2.17 -1.61
CA TYR A 13 -10.48 -0.80 -1.82
C TYR A 13 -9.87 -0.70 -3.22
N LEU A 14 -10.54 0.07 -4.07
CA LEU A 14 -10.16 0.26 -5.47
C LEU A 14 -9.14 1.41 -5.55
N ASP A 15 -7.97 1.12 -6.12
CA ASP A 15 -6.87 2.08 -6.31
C ASP A 15 -7.31 3.21 -7.26
N PRO A 16 -7.22 4.50 -6.87
CA PRO A 16 -7.56 5.60 -7.75
C PRO A 16 -6.86 5.55 -9.12
N TYR A 17 -5.63 5.01 -9.21
CA TYR A 17 -4.85 5.09 -10.46
C TYR A 17 -5.53 4.42 -11.66
N PRO A 18 -5.95 3.13 -11.61
CA PRO A 18 -6.73 2.53 -12.69
C PRO A 18 -8.25 2.73 -12.58
N PHE A 19 -8.78 3.12 -11.41
CA PHE A 19 -10.23 3.14 -11.18
C PHE A 19 -10.88 4.55 -11.13
N TRP A 20 -10.14 5.65 -11.28
CA TRP A 20 -10.71 7.02 -11.17
C TRP A 20 -11.91 7.26 -12.09
N ASN A 21 -11.72 7.00 -13.38
CA ASN A 21 -12.76 7.02 -14.42
C ASN A 21 -12.66 5.67 -15.17
N TYR A 22 -13.43 4.66 -14.74
CA TYR A 22 -13.25 3.28 -15.21
C TYR A 22 -14.59 2.56 -15.45
N THR A 23 -14.73 1.96 -16.62
CA THR A 23 -15.82 1.04 -16.93
C THR A 23 -15.22 -0.32 -17.30
N GLY A 24 -15.55 -1.37 -16.55
CA GLY A 24 -14.96 -2.69 -16.80
C GLY A 24 -15.19 -3.67 -15.66
N LYS A 25 -14.35 -4.70 -15.57
CA LYS A 25 -14.47 -5.76 -14.57
C LYS A 25 -13.47 -5.59 -13.43
N THR A 26 -13.90 -5.96 -12.23
CA THR A 26 -13.03 -6.20 -11.07
C THR A 26 -13.49 -7.47 -10.35
N LYS A 27 -12.68 -8.03 -9.44
CA LYS A 27 -13.11 -9.15 -8.60
C LYS A 27 -13.07 -8.81 -7.11
N CYS A 28 -13.91 -9.47 -6.34
CA CYS A 28 -13.79 -9.43 -4.89
C CYS A 28 -12.61 -10.30 -4.43
N ALA A 29 -11.71 -9.74 -3.61
CA ALA A 29 -10.59 -10.48 -3.03
C ALA A 29 -11.06 -11.65 -2.14
N GLY A 30 -12.15 -11.48 -1.39
CA GLY A 30 -12.68 -12.50 -0.49
C GLY A 30 -13.19 -13.76 -1.19
N CYS A 31 -14.18 -13.59 -2.06
CA CYS A 31 -14.94 -14.70 -2.66
C CYS A 31 -14.75 -14.87 -4.18
N ASP A 32 -13.78 -14.17 -4.77
CA ASP A 32 -13.39 -14.20 -6.19
C ASP A 32 -14.52 -13.93 -7.20
N THR A 33 -15.68 -13.45 -6.75
CA THR A 33 -16.79 -13.08 -7.63
C THR A 33 -16.40 -11.88 -8.48
N VAL A 34 -16.58 -11.99 -9.81
CA VAL A 34 -16.30 -10.93 -10.77
C VAL A 34 -17.52 -10.01 -10.88
N TYR A 35 -17.26 -8.71 -10.84
CA TYR A 35 -18.25 -7.63 -10.93
C TYR A 35 -17.91 -6.72 -12.10
N ALA A 36 -18.90 -6.41 -12.93
CA ALA A 36 -18.86 -5.23 -13.78
C ALA A 36 -19.13 -4.00 -12.90
N ILE A 37 -18.25 -3.00 -13.01
CA ILE A 37 -18.36 -1.72 -12.31
C ILE A 37 -18.14 -0.57 -13.28
N GLU A 38 -18.69 0.57 -12.90
CA GLU A 38 -18.45 1.86 -13.53
C GLU A 38 -18.05 2.86 -12.45
N SER A 39 -17.15 3.77 -12.77
CA SER A 39 -16.74 4.85 -11.89
C SER A 39 -16.41 6.12 -12.66
N ASP A 40 -16.77 7.24 -12.04
CA ASP A 40 -16.51 8.60 -12.51
C ASP A 40 -16.06 9.45 -11.32
N GLY A 41 -15.00 10.24 -11.49
CA GLY A 41 -14.45 11.10 -10.43
C GLY A 41 -14.05 10.37 -9.14
N GLY A 42 -13.77 9.06 -9.19
CA GLY A 42 -13.51 8.26 -8.00
C GLY A 42 -14.75 7.87 -7.18
N HIS A 43 -15.95 7.97 -7.76
CA HIS A 43 -17.20 7.44 -7.21
C HIS A 43 -17.68 6.24 -8.04
N LEU A 44 -18.32 5.24 -7.42
CA LEU A 44 -18.98 4.17 -8.18
C LEU A 44 -20.29 4.69 -8.78
N VAL A 45 -20.46 4.50 -10.08
CA VAL A 45 -21.67 4.88 -10.82
C VAL A 45 -22.59 3.66 -10.89
N GLY A 46 -23.73 3.74 -10.22
CA GLY A 46 -24.69 2.64 -10.10
C GLY A 46 -24.18 1.46 -9.26
N GLU A 47 -24.85 0.31 -9.39
CA GLU A 47 -24.53 -0.89 -8.63
C GLU A 47 -23.56 -1.83 -9.36
N ALA A 48 -22.64 -2.42 -8.58
CA ALA A 48 -21.71 -3.44 -9.07
C ALA A 48 -22.46 -4.73 -9.43
N ARG A 49 -22.54 -5.05 -10.71
CA ARG A 49 -23.31 -6.19 -11.23
C ARG A 49 -22.43 -7.45 -11.30
N PRO A 50 -22.81 -8.58 -10.68
CA PRO A 50 -22.04 -9.83 -10.82
C PRO A 50 -22.13 -10.31 -12.27
N VAL A 51 -20.98 -10.71 -12.84
CA VAL A 51 -20.88 -11.15 -14.25
C VAL A 51 -20.13 -12.48 -14.36
N PRO A 52 -20.45 -13.30 -15.37
CA PRO A 52 -19.62 -14.46 -15.69
C PRO A 52 -18.23 -14.01 -16.17
N GLY A 53 -17.21 -14.72 -15.71
CA GLY A 53 -15.79 -14.47 -16.00
C GLY A 53 -14.92 -15.21 -15.01
N LYS A 54 -13.63 -15.41 -15.34
CA LYS A 54 -12.67 -15.99 -14.40
C LYS A 54 -11.94 -14.87 -13.65
N PRO A 55 -11.62 -15.08 -12.36
CA PRO A 55 -10.76 -14.20 -11.56
C PRO A 55 -9.37 -13.89 -12.13
N THR A 56 -8.96 -14.63 -13.16
CA THR A 56 -7.65 -14.62 -13.81
C THR A 56 -7.68 -14.03 -15.22
N ASP A 57 -8.86 -13.63 -15.73
CA ASP A 57 -8.97 -13.05 -17.07
C ASP A 57 -8.27 -11.67 -17.10
N PRO A 58 -7.53 -11.32 -18.18
CA PRO A 58 -6.67 -10.14 -18.21
C PRO A 58 -7.43 -8.80 -18.19
N ASP A 59 -8.74 -8.82 -18.42
CA ASP A 59 -9.63 -7.66 -18.31
C ASP A 59 -10.19 -7.44 -16.88
N VAL A 60 -9.90 -8.34 -15.93
CA VAL A 60 -10.35 -8.25 -14.54
C VAL A 60 -9.30 -7.56 -13.68
N LEU A 61 -9.52 -6.28 -13.37
CA LEU A 61 -8.61 -5.52 -12.51
C LEU A 61 -8.75 -5.90 -11.04
N LEU A 62 -7.63 -6.12 -10.36
CA LEU A 62 -7.59 -6.44 -8.93
C LEU A 62 -7.76 -5.20 -8.05
N PRO A 63 -8.46 -5.30 -6.90
CA PRO A 63 -8.50 -4.23 -5.91
C PRO A 63 -7.09 -3.99 -5.33
N GLY A 64 -6.79 -2.73 -4.96
CA GLY A 64 -5.47 -2.39 -4.41
C GLY A 64 -5.26 -2.94 -3.00
N PHE A 65 -6.33 -3.06 -2.22
CA PHE A 65 -6.36 -3.61 -0.87
C PHE A 65 -7.76 -4.17 -0.56
N ALA A 66 -7.91 -5.03 0.44
CA ALA A 66 -9.22 -5.53 0.86
C ALA A 66 -9.24 -5.95 2.32
N ASP A 67 -10.36 -5.71 3.00
CA ASP A 67 -10.60 -6.07 4.41
C ASP A 67 -11.86 -6.94 4.58
N THR A 68 -11.85 -7.82 5.57
CA THR A 68 -13.06 -8.47 6.08
C THR A 68 -14.02 -7.44 6.71
N PRO A 69 -15.28 -7.82 7.00
CA PRO A 69 -16.18 -7.01 7.81
C PRO A 69 -15.52 -6.53 9.13
N ASP A 70 -14.73 -7.41 9.75
CA ASP A 70 -14.00 -7.23 11.02
C ASP A 70 -12.64 -6.50 10.88
N PHE A 71 -12.40 -5.86 9.73
CA PHE A 71 -11.18 -5.06 9.46
C PHE A 71 -9.86 -5.88 9.51
N GLN A 72 -9.92 -7.16 9.16
CA GLN A 72 -8.72 -7.97 8.95
C GLN A 72 -8.31 -7.95 7.47
N PRO A 73 -7.02 -7.76 7.16
CA PRO A 73 -6.55 -7.64 5.78
C PRO A 73 -6.66 -8.98 5.03
N VAL A 74 -7.23 -8.94 3.83
CA VAL A 74 -7.27 -10.09 2.91
C VAL A 74 -5.92 -10.21 2.20
N VAL A 75 -5.12 -11.19 2.62
CA VAL A 75 -3.79 -11.49 2.06
C VAL A 75 -3.82 -12.75 1.19
N GLY A 76 -2.96 -12.80 0.17
CA GLY A 76 -2.80 -13.97 -0.71
C GLY A 76 -2.43 -13.58 -2.14
N GLU A 77 -1.81 -14.49 -2.88
CA GLU A 77 -1.45 -14.28 -4.28
C GLU A 77 -2.70 -14.09 -5.15
N GLY A 78 -2.66 -13.10 -6.04
CA GLY A 78 -3.79 -12.77 -6.93
C GLY A 78 -5.07 -12.29 -6.23
N LYS A 79 -5.06 -12.03 -4.91
CA LYS A 79 -6.22 -11.55 -4.15
C LYS A 79 -6.41 -10.04 -4.30
N THR A 80 -5.32 -9.30 -4.13
CA THR A 80 -5.21 -7.86 -4.37
C THR A 80 -4.11 -7.62 -5.42
N ARG A 81 -4.09 -6.43 -6.02
CA ARG A 81 -3.04 -6.05 -6.98
C ARG A 81 -1.70 -6.04 -6.24
N PRO A 82 -0.63 -6.67 -6.76
CA PRO A 82 0.68 -6.67 -6.09
C PRO A 82 1.11 -5.21 -5.91
N ALA A 83 1.14 -4.76 -4.66
CA ALA A 83 1.19 -3.33 -4.36
C ALA A 83 2.51 -2.74 -4.85
N PRO A 84 2.53 -1.88 -5.89
CA PRO A 84 3.78 -1.36 -6.45
C PRO A 84 4.51 -0.44 -5.46
N ARG A 85 3.78 0.04 -4.43
CA ARG A 85 4.26 0.98 -3.41
C ARG A 85 4.22 0.42 -1.99
N ALA A 86 3.38 -0.56 -1.64
CA ALA A 86 3.39 -1.20 -0.32
C ALA A 86 4.47 -2.30 -0.23
N ARG A 87 5.66 -1.98 -0.75
CA ARG A 87 6.90 -2.69 -0.53
C ARG A 87 7.35 -2.34 0.90
N ALA A 88 7.24 -3.28 1.83
CA ALA A 88 7.63 -3.09 3.24
C ALA A 88 9.14 -2.79 3.41
N ASP A 89 9.93 -3.04 2.37
CA ASP A 89 11.32 -2.64 2.22
C ASP A 89 11.52 -1.18 1.78
N VAL A 90 10.50 -0.52 1.22
CA VAL A 90 10.60 0.82 0.57
C VAL A 90 9.93 1.93 1.37
N TYR A 91 8.77 1.71 1.98
CA TYR A 91 8.10 2.74 2.80
C TYR A 91 8.53 2.68 4.26
N GLY A 92 8.92 3.83 4.81
CA GLY A 92 9.15 4.02 6.24
C GLY A 92 10.54 3.67 6.78
N LYS A 93 11.47 3.14 5.96
CA LYS A 93 12.88 2.99 6.36
C LYS A 93 13.64 4.31 6.23
N PRO A 94 14.18 4.91 7.32
CA PRO A 94 15.01 6.10 7.22
C PRO A 94 16.27 5.81 6.38
N LYS A 95 16.55 6.63 5.37
CA LYS A 95 17.77 6.52 4.55
C LYS A 95 18.97 7.02 5.35
N PRO A 96 20.07 6.26 5.53
CA PRO A 96 21.32 6.76 6.13
C PRO A 96 21.96 7.90 5.31
N ILE A 97 22.34 9.03 5.94
CA ILE A 97 23.01 10.19 5.32
C ILE A 97 23.96 10.88 6.35
N THR A 98 25.29 10.82 6.25
CA THR A 98 26.21 11.18 7.38
C THR A 98 27.16 12.38 7.13
N ARG A 99 27.40 13.26 8.15
CA ARG A 99 28.23 14.49 7.95
C ARG A 99 29.70 14.12 7.87
N ASN A 100 30.46 15.11 7.41
CA ASN A 100 31.77 15.42 7.98
C ASN A 100 31.78 16.68 8.87
N VAL A 101 32.93 16.90 9.51
CA VAL A 101 33.30 17.95 10.49
C VAL A 101 33.14 19.41 10.02
N ARG A 102 32.63 19.66 8.80
CA ARG A 102 32.38 20.98 8.21
C ARG A 102 30.93 21.24 7.81
N GLY A 103 29.98 20.42 8.28
CA GLY A 103 28.54 20.73 8.20
C GLY A 103 27.70 19.97 7.16
N ARG A 104 28.25 18.99 6.43
CA ARG A 104 27.60 18.39 5.25
C ARG A 104 26.69 17.17 5.54
N LEU A 105 25.53 17.43 6.20
CA LEU A 105 24.31 16.62 6.50
C LEU A 105 24.48 15.28 7.28
N VAL A 106 23.77 15.04 8.40
CA VAL A 106 24.33 14.51 9.67
C VAL A 106 24.45 13.02 10.01
N SER A 107 23.34 12.34 10.12
CA SER A 107 23.11 10.90 10.04
C SER A 107 21.68 10.84 9.53
N GLY A 108 21.34 9.81 8.78
CA GLY A 108 19.96 9.51 8.38
C GLY A 108 19.51 8.14 8.87
N ARG A 109 20.40 7.46 9.62
CA ARG A 109 20.11 6.21 10.32
C ARG A 109 19.99 6.47 11.82
N PRO A 110 19.22 5.64 12.55
CA PRO A 110 19.34 5.55 13.99
C PRO A 110 20.81 5.34 14.40
N LEU A 111 21.21 6.04 15.46
CA LEU A 111 22.51 5.86 16.11
C LEU A 111 22.44 4.69 17.09
N LYS A 112 23.52 3.94 17.21
CA LYS A 112 23.65 2.87 18.22
C LYS A 112 23.99 3.46 19.60
N ALA A 113 23.78 2.71 20.67
CA ALA A 113 24.07 3.16 22.02
C ALA A 113 25.56 3.50 22.22
N GLU A 114 26.45 2.77 21.56
CA GLU A 114 27.90 3.01 21.56
C GLU A 114 28.31 4.29 20.82
N GLU A 115 27.46 4.79 19.92
CA GLU A 115 27.64 6.05 19.17
C GLU A 115 27.08 7.26 19.94
N LEU A 116 26.66 7.07 21.20
CA LEU A 116 26.13 8.09 22.09
C LEU A 116 27.05 8.36 23.30
N ILE A 117 26.92 9.57 23.84
CA ILE A 117 27.37 9.98 25.17
C ILE A 117 26.14 10.60 25.85
N GLY A 118 25.52 9.86 26.78
CA GLY A 118 24.17 10.16 27.26
C GLY A 118 23.18 10.17 26.09
N SER A 119 22.41 11.25 25.94
CA SER A 119 21.43 11.41 24.85
C SER A 119 22.00 12.05 23.57
N ARG A 120 23.33 12.26 23.47
CA ARG A 120 23.96 13.03 22.38
C ARG A 120 24.91 12.17 21.55
N ALA A 121 24.94 12.39 20.24
CA ALA A 121 25.83 11.68 19.32
C ALA A 121 27.32 11.97 19.60
N ARG A 122 28.14 10.93 19.76
CA ARG A 122 29.56 11.02 20.16
C ARG A 122 30.37 11.92 19.22
N PHE A 123 30.22 11.76 17.91
CA PHE A 123 30.91 12.58 16.89
C PHE A 123 30.54 14.09 16.95
N ILE A 124 29.39 14.46 17.53
CA ILE A 124 29.02 15.86 17.78
C ILE A 124 29.68 16.40 19.06
N VAL A 125 29.87 15.54 20.06
CA VAL A 125 30.43 15.91 21.37
C VAL A 125 31.96 15.97 21.32
N GLU A 126 32.60 15.02 20.65
CA GLU A 126 34.07 14.86 20.61
C GLU A 126 34.72 15.54 19.39
N GLY A 127 33.94 16.00 18.41
CA GLY A 127 34.43 16.69 17.21
C GLY A 127 35.31 15.85 16.28
N LYS A 128 35.35 14.52 16.49
CA LYS A 128 36.08 13.54 15.68
C LYS A 128 35.08 12.61 15.02
N GLU A 129 35.41 12.16 13.81
CA GLU A 129 34.60 11.16 13.10
C GLU A 129 34.73 9.79 13.79
N SER A 130 33.63 9.03 13.78
CA SER A 130 33.48 7.70 14.36
C SER A 130 33.80 6.59 13.35
#